data_AF-A0A0X3Q3T1-F1
#
_entry.id   AF-A0A0X3Q3T1-F1
#
_cell.length_a   1.000
_cell.length_b   1.000
_cell.length_c   1.000
_cell.angle_alpha   90.00
_cell.angle_beta   90.00
_cell.angle_gamma   90.00
#
_symmetry.space_group_name_H-M   'P 1'
#
loop_
_entity.id
_entity.type
_entity.pdbx_description
1 polymer ?
#
loop_
_entity_poly.entity_id
_entity_poly.type
_entity_poly.pdbx_seq_one_letter_code
_entity_poly.pdbx_strand_id
1 'polypeptide(L)'
;PPTSSTETPMCTVAQTMMMTLSLSIFLQTVLCFISVTIATDEGTTTYFLYRDPSYSVQMHFKPEELEPAARCLDHCVIKGANLIENAMANFCQVRQANCTSHNYFGRWGPEKNFELFLECFIACTFINKVEQTPATKLRICDAEKQKCTQYYKVYGNFNYIKYDLDKCNGWRTGDYTTQQNAFVCDENKLQCRPLTYFLAQGVTNGFNMLAHCFKYHYLTTYYRTIDFLIHGEFRAVGRIIMMHEDLNDAAKCCEHCVTKDEILNKEATASFCLARPGNCILFKYYGKWTPKKNFDLHVQCFRACNFVNKVEQTGSTILKICDADKQNCTHHYKEGGTFENFKSLLNKCNGWRTGDYTTQQNAFVCDENKLQCRPLTYFLAQGVTNGFNMLAHCFKYHYLTTYYRTID
;
A
#
# COMPACT_ATOMS: atom_id res chain seq x y z
N PRO A 1 30.97 90.33 39.99
CA PRO A 1 30.12 91.14 39.08
C PRO A 1 30.80 91.32 37.71
N PRO A 2 30.12 91.29 36.54
CA PRO A 2 28.69 91.10 36.27
C PRO A 2 28.38 89.98 35.22
N THR A 3 27.07 89.81 34.95
CA THR A 3 26.41 89.45 33.67
C THR A 3 26.48 88.06 33.04
N SER A 4 25.37 87.76 32.37
CA SER A 4 24.81 86.49 31.94
C SER A 4 25.00 86.17 30.45
N SER A 5 24.70 84.90 30.16
CA SER A 5 24.00 84.33 28.99
C SER A 5 24.71 84.03 27.65
N THR A 6 24.25 82.89 27.10
CA THR A 6 24.09 82.44 25.69
C THR A 6 25.22 81.69 24.96
N GLU A 7 24.98 80.37 24.87
CA GLU A 7 24.87 79.51 23.66
C GLU A 7 26.08 78.98 22.85
N THR A 8 26.05 77.65 22.77
CA THR A 8 26.65 76.58 21.93
C THR A 8 26.84 76.84 20.42
N PRO A 9 27.69 76.05 19.70
CA PRO A 9 27.31 74.71 19.22
C PRO A 9 28.34 73.59 19.39
N MET A 10 27.82 72.46 19.90
CA MET A 10 28.32 71.09 19.67
C MET A 10 28.14 70.72 18.19
N CYS A 11 29.15 70.13 17.56
CA CYS A 11 28.99 69.14 16.48
C CYS A 11 30.38 68.69 15.97
N THR A 12 30.97 67.62 16.53
CA THR A 12 32.05 66.86 15.83
C THR A 12 32.43 65.49 16.41
N VAL A 13 31.63 64.88 17.29
CA VAL A 13 31.98 63.53 17.84
C VAL A 13 30.90 62.46 17.59
N ALA A 14 29.74 62.82 17.05
CA ALA A 14 28.64 61.87 16.81
C ALA A 14 28.70 61.12 15.47
N GLN A 15 29.57 61.50 14.52
CA GLN A 15 29.57 60.90 13.18
C GLN A 15 30.44 59.65 13.03
N THR A 16 31.40 59.40 13.91
CA THR A 16 32.32 58.25 13.78
C THR A 16 31.86 57.01 14.57
N MET A 17 31.03 57.16 15.60
CA MET A 17 30.46 56.02 16.35
C MET A 17 29.16 55.47 15.76
N MET A 18 28.48 56.21 14.88
CA MET A 18 27.26 55.72 14.22
C MET A 18 27.53 54.83 13.00
N MET A 19 28.71 54.90 12.39
CA MET A 19 29.08 54.03 11.25
C MET A 19 29.62 52.66 11.66
N THR A 20 30.20 52.51 12.85
CA THR A 20 30.72 51.22 13.33
C THR A 20 29.63 50.36 13.98
N LEU A 21 28.62 50.98 14.62
CA LEU A 21 27.46 50.24 15.13
C LEU A 21 26.57 49.70 14.01
N SER A 22 26.40 50.45 12.91
CA SER A 22 25.59 50.00 11.77
C SER A 22 26.24 48.84 11.02
N LEU A 23 27.57 48.80 10.92
CA LEU A 23 28.29 47.72 10.23
C LEU A 23 28.27 46.40 11.03
N SER A 24 28.36 46.47 12.37
CA SER A 24 28.26 45.30 13.26
C SER A 24 26.88 44.64 13.22
N ILE A 25 25.82 45.45 13.22
CA ILE A 25 24.44 44.96 13.13
C ILE A 25 24.17 44.40 11.73
N PHE A 26 24.66 45.08 10.66
CA PHE A 26 24.56 44.55 9.30
C PHE A 26 25.30 43.22 9.15
N LEU A 27 26.51 43.08 9.70
CA LEU A 27 27.29 41.84 9.61
C LEU A 27 26.67 40.69 10.42
N GLN A 28 26.05 40.97 11.57
CA GLN A 28 25.28 39.97 12.33
C GLN A 28 23.97 39.60 11.64
N THR A 29 23.26 40.53 11.01
CA THR A 29 22.10 40.19 10.18
C THR A 29 22.51 39.41 8.94
N VAL A 30 23.61 39.78 8.27
CA VAL A 30 24.12 39.06 7.09
C VAL A 30 24.65 37.67 7.47
N LEU A 31 25.29 37.51 8.63
CA LEU A 31 25.66 36.17 9.14
C LEU A 31 24.43 35.36 9.56
N CYS A 32 23.38 35.97 10.12
CA CYS A 32 22.10 35.30 10.33
C CYS A 32 21.42 34.92 9.01
N PHE A 33 21.47 35.77 7.96
CA PHE A 33 20.88 35.48 6.65
C PHE A 33 21.70 34.49 5.82
N ILE A 34 23.03 34.42 6.02
CA ILE A 34 23.89 33.37 5.43
C ILE A 34 23.71 32.04 6.19
N SER A 35 23.47 32.07 7.51
CA SER A 35 23.08 30.86 8.26
C SER A 35 21.62 30.42 8.02
N VAL A 36 20.80 31.26 7.35
CA VAL A 36 19.42 30.92 6.95
C VAL A 36 19.31 30.56 5.47
N THR A 37 20.41 30.54 4.70
CA THR A 37 20.41 30.07 3.29
C THR A 37 21.04 28.69 3.06
N ILE A 38 21.48 27.98 4.11
CA ILE A 38 21.76 26.55 4.02
C ILE A 38 21.27 25.88 5.32
N ALA A 39 19.96 25.94 5.56
CA ALA A 39 19.31 24.73 6.09
C ALA A 39 19.19 23.77 4.91
N THR A 40 20.32 23.19 4.47
CA THR A 40 20.27 21.91 3.78
C THR A 40 19.47 21.01 4.68
N ASP A 41 18.28 20.60 4.24
CA ASP A 41 17.52 19.51 4.83
C ASP A 41 18.50 18.33 4.92
N GLU A 42 19.14 18.18 6.08
CA GLU A 42 20.29 17.30 6.31
C GLU A 42 19.88 15.90 5.88
N GLY A 43 20.46 15.41 4.79
CA GLY A 43 20.17 14.10 4.23
C GLY A 43 19.43 14.09 2.89
N THR A 44 18.91 15.19 2.36
CA THR A 44 18.35 15.18 0.99
C THR A 44 19.45 15.17 -0.07
N THR A 45 19.36 14.24 -1.02
CA THR A 45 20.24 14.17 -2.20
C THR A 45 19.50 14.74 -3.42
N THR A 46 20.21 15.53 -4.23
CA THR A 46 19.67 16.10 -5.47
C THR A 46 19.76 15.07 -6.58
N TYR A 47 18.68 14.89 -7.33
CA TYR A 47 18.61 14.04 -8.51
C TYR A 47 18.17 14.85 -9.72
N PHE A 48 18.53 14.37 -10.90
CA PHE A 48 18.18 15.00 -12.17
C PHE A 48 17.53 13.98 -13.09
N LEU A 49 16.38 14.34 -13.66
CA LEU A 49 15.75 13.59 -14.73
C LEU A 49 16.00 14.30 -16.06
N TYR A 50 16.80 13.69 -16.92
CA TYR A 50 17.18 14.22 -18.24
C TYR A 50 16.40 13.54 -19.34
N ARG A 51 15.91 14.31 -20.31
CA ARG A 51 15.57 13.77 -21.64
C ARG A 51 16.79 13.83 -22.55
N ASP A 52 17.41 15.01 -22.59
CA ASP A 52 18.58 15.34 -23.38
C ASP A 52 19.36 16.49 -22.68
N PRO A 53 20.55 16.90 -23.18
CA PRO A 53 21.34 17.94 -22.55
C PRO A 53 20.64 19.30 -22.41
N SER A 54 19.62 19.59 -23.23
CA SER A 54 18.84 20.82 -23.20
C SER A 54 17.59 20.77 -22.33
N TYR A 55 17.19 19.60 -21.83
CA TYR A 55 16.01 19.46 -20.99
C TYR A 55 16.25 18.53 -19.79
N SER A 56 16.29 19.14 -18.60
CA SER A 56 16.48 18.44 -17.32
C SER A 56 15.62 19.02 -16.22
N VAL A 57 15.10 18.17 -15.34
CA VAL A 57 14.39 18.59 -14.13
C VAL A 57 15.13 18.12 -12.89
N GLN A 58 15.33 19.04 -11.96
CA GLN A 58 15.95 18.80 -10.67
C GLN A 58 14.91 18.36 -9.65
N MET A 59 15.25 17.36 -8.84
CA MET A 59 14.42 16.81 -7.78
C MET A 59 15.24 16.55 -6.53
N HIS A 60 14.58 16.50 -5.38
CA HIS A 60 15.23 16.29 -4.09
C HIS A 60 14.56 15.13 -3.36
N PHE A 61 15.37 14.14 -2.98
CA PHE A 61 14.93 12.93 -2.31
C PHE A 61 15.77 12.67 -1.06
N LYS A 62 15.11 12.29 0.03
CA LYS A 62 15.78 11.63 1.17
C LYS A 62 16.13 10.18 0.80
N PRO A 63 17.13 9.54 1.42
CA PRO A 63 17.52 8.16 1.13
C PRO A 63 16.34 7.19 1.18
N GLU A 64 15.45 7.35 2.17
CA GLU A 64 14.23 6.55 2.35
C GLU A 64 13.16 6.81 1.27
N GLU A 65 13.24 7.90 0.51
CA GLU A 65 12.32 8.22 -0.59
C GLU A 65 12.76 7.60 -1.94
N LEU A 66 13.99 7.10 -2.05
CA LEU A 66 14.57 6.62 -3.32
C LEU A 66 13.89 5.38 -3.86
N GLU A 67 13.66 4.38 -3.01
CA GLU A 67 13.03 3.13 -3.40
C GLU A 67 11.53 3.33 -3.79
N PRO A 68 10.73 4.11 -3.04
CA PRO A 68 9.42 4.56 -3.50
C PRO A 68 9.44 5.38 -4.80
N ALA A 69 10.45 6.21 -5.02
CA ALA A 69 10.60 6.97 -6.27
C ALA A 69 10.92 6.05 -7.45
N ALA A 70 11.80 5.05 -7.29
CA ALA A 70 12.08 4.06 -8.32
C ALA A 70 10.80 3.32 -8.76
N ARG A 71 9.94 2.91 -7.82
CA ARG A 71 8.62 2.34 -8.16
C ARG A 71 7.75 3.30 -8.97
N CYS A 72 7.76 4.59 -8.65
CA CYS A 72 7.02 5.59 -9.41
C CYS A 72 7.54 5.74 -10.85
N LEU A 73 8.86 5.61 -11.08
CA LEU A 73 9.41 5.54 -12.43
C LEU A 73 8.82 4.35 -13.19
N ASP A 74 8.87 3.15 -12.59
CA ASP A 74 8.35 1.92 -13.21
C ASP A 74 6.86 2.01 -13.57
N HIS A 75 6.05 2.66 -12.73
CA HIS A 75 4.63 2.89 -13.03
C HIS A 75 4.42 3.83 -14.21
N CYS A 76 5.19 4.91 -14.30
CA CYS A 76 4.98 5.95 -15.31
C CYS A 76 5.54 5.58 -16.70
N VAL A 77 6.36 4.54 -16.81
CA VAL A 77 7.00 4.12 -18.07
C VAL A 77 6.32 2.96 -18.81
N ILE A 78 5.15 2.51 -18.36
CA ILE A 78 4.48 1.35 -18.97
C ILE A 78 4.04 1.64 -20.42
N LYS A 79 4.39 0.75 -21.36
CA LYS A 79 3.96 0.86 -22.76
C LYS A 79 2.48 0.53 -22.92
N GLY A 80 1.67 1.50 -23.34
CA GLY A 80 0.29 1.29 -23.78
C GLY A 80 0.21 0.77 -25.22
N ALA A 81 -0.87 0.05 -25.57
CA ALA A 81 -1.06 -0.51 -26.92
C ALA A 81 -1.03 0.55 -28.03
N ASN A 82 -1.49 1.77 -27.73
CA ASN A 82 -1.56 2.87 -28.70
C ASN A 82 -0.37 3.86 -28.58
N LEU A 83 0.69 3.50 -27.85
CA LEU A 83 1.89 4.33 -27.73
C LEU A 83 2.95 3.83 -28.70
N ILE A 84 3.11 4.57 -29.80
CA ILE A 84 3.97 4.21 -30.93
C ILE A 84 5.35 4.86 -30.84
N GLU A 85 5.48 5.96 -30.10
CA GLU A 85 6.75 6.64 -29.88
C GLU A 85 7.44 6.07 -28.63
N ASN A 86 8.76 5.98 -28.71
CA ASN A 86 9.64 5.56 -27.61
C ASN A 86 10.79 6.58 -27.51
N ALA A 87 11.07 7.04 -26.31
CA ALA A 87 12.20 7.89 -26.00
C ALA A 87 12.81 7.50 -24.65
N MET A 88 14.01 8.01 -24.36
CA MET A 88 14.76 7.66 -23.16
C MET A 88 14.90 8.85 -22.23
N ALA A 89 14.75 8.60 -20.94
CA ALA A 89 15.05 9.54 -19.87
C ALA A 89 16.15 8.96 -18.96
N ASN A 90 17.08 9.79 -18.49
CA ASN A 90 18.14 9.40 -17.57
C ASN A 90 17.89 10.00 -16.19
N PHE A 91 17.76 9.17 -15.17
CA PHE A 91 17.62 9.57 -13.78
C PHE A 91 18.99 9.47 -13.08
N CYS A 92 19.57 10.61 -12.70
CA CYS A 92 20.96 10.71 -12.25
C CYS A 92 21.08 11.32 -10.86
N GLN A 93 21.93 10.75 -10.00
CA GLN A 93 22.24 11.32 -8.68
C GLN A 93 23.13 12.57 -8.76
N VAL A 94 23.94 12.69 -9.81
CA VAL A 94 24.77 13.87 -10.08
C VAL A 94 24.58 14.26 -11.53
N ARG A 95 24.86 15.51 -11.89
CA ARG A 95 24.69 16.01 -13.27
C ARG A 95 25.38 15.07 -14.25
N GLN A 96 24.58 14.33 -15.04
CA GLN A 96 25.03 13.37 -16.05
C GLN A 96 25.99 12.26 -15.54
N ALA A 97 25.95 11.92 -14.25
CA ALA A 97 26.73 10.82 -13.68
C ALA A 97 25.86 9.96 -12.73
N ASN A 98 26.20 8.67 -12.62
CA ASN A 98 25.42 7.68 -11.86
C ASN A 98 23.94 7.65 -12.28
N CYS A 99 23.72 7.50 -13.59
CA CYS A 99 22.40 7.56 -14.21
C CYS A 99 21.78 6.18 -14.41
N THR A 100 20.48 6.07 -14.25
CA THR A 100 19.66 4.95 -14.71
C THR A 100 18.78 5.42 -15.87
N SER A 101 18.82 4.69 -16.97
CA SER A 101 18.04 5.02 -18.17
C SER A 101 16.69 4.30 -18.15
N HIS A 102 15.63 5.05 -18.47
CA HIS A 102 14.27 4.55 -18.53
C HIS A 102 13.65 4.93 -19.87
N ASN A 103 13.09 3.95 -20.57
CA ASN A 103 12.30 4.22 -21.76
C ASN A 103 10.92 4.73 -21.34
N TYR A 104 10.43 5.80 -21.96
CA TYR A 104 9.07 6.27 -21.82
C TYR A 104 8.38 6.29 -23.20
N PHE A 105 7.06 6.12 -23.19
CA PHE A 105 6.30 5.92 -24.41
C PHE A 105 5.25 7.00 -24.59
N GLY A 106 4.91 7.32 -25.84
CA GLY A 106 3.91 8.34 -26.13
C GLY A 106 3.43 8.35 -27.58
N ARG A 107 2.75 9.44 -27.95
CA ARG A 107 2.16 9.65 -29.29
C ARG A 107 1.96 11.12 -29.67
N TRP A 108 2.54 12.04 -28.90
CA TRP A 108 2.36 13.49 -29.03
C TRP A 108 3.68 14.23 -29.29
N GLY A 109 4.68 13.52 -29.79
CA GLY A 109 6.03 14.03 -29.99
C GLY A 109 6.91 14.02 -28.72
N PRO A 110 8.24 14.14 -28.89
CA PRO A 110 9.22 13.91 -27.81
C PRO A 110 9.08 14.84 -26.60
N GLU A 111 8.73 16.10 -26.84
CA GLU A 111 8.56 17.11 -25.80
C GLU A 111 7.33 16.85 -24.98
N LYS A 112 6.16 16.77 -25.63
CA LYS A 112 4.92 16.54 -24.92
C LYS A 112 4.94 15.21 -24.17
N ASN A 113 5.48 14.15 -24.76
CA ASN A 113 5.59 12.86 -24.07
C ASN A 113 6.48 12.93 -22.82
N PHE A 114 7.55 13.75 -22.83
CA PHE A 114 8.42 13.87 -21.67
C PHE A 114 7.78 14.66 -20.53
N GLU A 115 7.15 15.80 -20.83
CA GLU A 115 6.42 16.61 -19.82
C GLU A 115 5.44 15.77 -19.02
N LEU A 116 4.82 14.86 -19.72
CA LEU A 116 3.58 14.24 -19.34
C LEU A 116 4.00 12.94 -18.57
N PHE A 117 5.10 12.29 -18.96
CA PHE A 117 5.81 11.29 -18.14
C PHE A 117 6.29 11.90 -16.82
N LEU A 118 6.90 13.09 -16.89
CA LEU A 118 7.37 13.82 -15.73
C LEU A 118 6.21 14.19 -14.78
N GLU A 119 5.06 14.62 -15.30
CA GLU A 119 3.87 14.88 -14.49
C GLU A 119 3.40 13.64 -13.72
N CYS A 120 3.34 12.48 -14.39
CA CYS A 120 3.02 11.21 -13.72
C CYS A 120 4.00 10.92 -12.58
N PHE A 121 5.31 11.07 -12.84
CA PHE A 121 6.34 10.79 -11.85
C PHE A 121 6.28 11.76 -10.65
N ILE A 122 6.07 13.05 -10.90
CA ILE A 122 5.92 14.08 -9.86
C ILE A 122 4.65 13.82 -9.04
N ALA A 123 3.53 13.47 -9.68
CA ALA A 123 2.29 13.15 -8.96
C ALA A 123 2.46 11.90 -8.08
N CYS A 124 3.09 10.84 -8.61
CA CYS A 124 3.33 9.61 -7.87
C CYS A 124 4.26 9.81 -6.66
N THR A 125 5.38 10.50 -6.86
CA THR A 125 6.33 10.81 -5.77
C THR A 125 5.70 11.72 -4.71
N PHE A 126 4.85 12.67 -5.12
CA PHE A 126 4.07 13.46 -4.18
C PHE A 126 3.10 12.62 -3.34
N ILE A 127 2.42 11.63 -3.95
CA ILE A 127 1.55 10.71 -3.20
C ILE A 127 2.36 9.92 -2.16
N ASN A 128 3.57 9.46 -2.48
CA ASN A 128 4.45 8.81 -1.51
C ASN A 128 4.78 9.75 -0.33
N LYS A 129 5.03 11.03 -0.58
CA LYS A 129 5.26 12.02 0.49
C LYS A 129 4.03 12.20 1.37
N VAL A 130 2.83 12.33 0.77
CA VAL A 130 1.57 12.44 1.52
C VAL A 130 1.31 11.16 2.34
N GLU A 131 1.65 9.99 1.80
CA GLU A 131 1.51 8.69 2.47
C GLU A 131 2.30 8.61 3.77
N GLN A 132 3.50 9.21 3.84
CA GLN A 132 4.34 9.29 5.03
C GLN A 132 3.81 10.27 6.10
N THR A 133 2.79 11.07 5.79
CA THR A 133 2.16 11.96 6.76
C THR A 133 0.98 11.29 7.48
N PRO A 134 0.46 11.89 8.58
CA PRO A 134 -0.78 11.44 9.22
C PRO A 134 -2.04 11.57 8.36
N ALA A 135 -1.95 12.11 7.13
CA ALA A 135 -3.10 12.24 6.24
C ALA A 135 -3.80 10.89 6.05
N THR A 136 -5.13 10.90 6.18
CA THR A 136 -5.99 9.73 5.99
C THR A 136 -6.57 9.66 4.60
N LYS A 137 -6.50 10.77 3.85
CA LYS A 137 -7.03 10.90 2.50
C LYS A 137 -6.21 11.84 1.63
N LEU A 138 -6.35 11.65 0.33
CA LEU A 138 -5.81 12.47 -0.74
C LEU A 138 -6.98 13.03 -1.56
N ARG A 139 -6.78 14.16 -2.25
CA ARG A 139 -7.81 14.78 -3.07
C ARG A 139 -7.36 14.87 -4.52
N ILE A 140 -8.25 14.50 -5.44
CA ILE A 140 -8.09 14.86 -6.86
C ILE A 140 -9.08 15.97 -7.14
N CYS A 141 -8.57 17.08 -7.65
CA CYS A 141 -9.31 18.32 -7.84
C CYS A 141 -9.31 18.74 -9.31
N ASP A 142 -10.34 19.48 -9.71
CA ASP A 142 -10.40 20.12 -11.02
C ASP A 142 -9.35 21.23 -11.17
N ALA A 143 -9.25 21.80 -12.38
CA ALA A 143 -8.28 22.85 -12.70
C ALA A 143 -8.38 24.07 -11.77
N GLU A 144 -9.59 24.42 -11.31
CA GLU A 144 -9.84 25.54 -10.41
C GLU A 144 -9.65 25.16 -8.93
N LYS A 145 -9.42 23.87 -8.63
CA LYS A 145 -9.31 23.28 -7.28
C LYS A 145 -10.57 23.45 -6.42
N GLN A 146 -11.68 23.82 -7.02
CA GLN A 146 -12.97 24.04 -6.37
C GLN A 146 -13.68 22.71 -6.15
N LYS A 147 -13.76 21.88 -7.20
CA LYS A 147 -14.38 20.55 -7.12
C LYS A 147 -13.31 19.51 -6.87
N CYS A 148 -13.45 18.77 -5.78
CA CYS A 148 -12.50 17.72 -5.43
C CYS A 148 -13.20 16.45 -4.98
N THR A 149 -12.66 15.32 -5.40
CA THR A 149 -13.04 13.99 -4.92
C THR A 149 -12.00 13.52 -3.90
N GLN A 150 -12.46 12.90 -2.82
CA GLN A 150 -11.61 12.39 -1.75
C GLN A 150 -11.35 10.89 -1.95
N TYR A 151 -10.09 10.50 -1.70
CA TYR A 151 -9.58 9.13 -1.85
C TYR A 151 -8.88 8.76 -0.55
N TYR A 152 -9.36 7.72 0.14
CA TYR A 152 -8.87 7.36 1.48
C TYR A 152 -7.68 6.41 1.40
N LYS A 153 -6.82 6.42 2.43
CA LYS A 153 -5.80 5.39 2.60
C LYS A 153 -6.47 4.02 2.74
N VAL A 154 -5.85 3.02 2.15
CA VAL A 154 -6.29 1.63 2.23
C VAL A 154 -5.10 0.84 2.75
N TYR A 155 -5.26 0.19 3.91
CA TYR A 155 -4.14 -0.43 4.65
C TYR A 155 -2.96 0.52 4.87
N GLY A 156 -3.27 1.80 5.15
CA GLY A 156 -2.26 2.82 5.43
C GLY A 156 -1.58 3.44 4.21
N ASN A 157 -1.91 3.04 2.97
CA ASN A 157 -1.25 3.54 1.76
C ASN A 157 -2.23 4.04 0.66
N PHE A 158 -1.67 4.68 -0.38
CA PHE A 158 -2.36 5.19 -1.57
C PHE A 158 -1.88 4.51 -2.88
N ASN A 159 -1.39 3.28 -2.80
CA ASN A 159 -0.87 2.54 -3.96
C ASN A 159 -1.85 2.47 -5.13
N TYR A 160 -3.15 2.37 -4.85
CA TYR A 160 -4.18 2.34 -5.88
C TYR A 160 -4.23 3.62 -6.71
N ILE A 161 -4.07 4.79 -6.08
CA ILE A 161 -4.03 6.06 -6.82
C ILE A 161 -2.76 6.11 -7.66
N LYS A 162 -1.60 5.72 -7.11
CA LYS A 162 -0.32 5.70 -7.84
C LYS A 162 -0.40 4.84 -9.10
N TYR A 163 -1.03 3.67 -9.00
CA TYR A 163 -1.22 2.74 -10.11
C TYR A 163 -2.23 3.23 -11.16
N ASP A 164 -3.13 4.13 -10.78
CA ASP A 164 -4.20 4.62 -11.65
C ASP A 164 -3.82 5.93 -12.36
N LEU A 165 -2.72 6.58 -11.97
CA LEU A 165 -2.27 7.85 -12.54
C LEU A 165 -2.11 7.78 -14.07
N ASP A 166 -1.52 6.72 -14.59
CA ASP A 166 -1.26 6.51 -16.01
C ASP A 166 -2.40 5.80 -16.77
N LYS A 167 -3.38 5.24 -16.04
CA LYS A 167 -4.53 4.53 -16.60
C LYS A 167 -5.76 5.42 -16.73
N CYS A 168 -6.02 6.21 -15.69
CA CYS A 168 -7.20 7.05 -15.61
C CYS A 168 -7.02 8.40 -16.32
N ASN A 169 -5.78 8.83 -16.55
CA ASN A 169 -5.51 10.05 -17.28
C ASN A 169 -5.87 9.96 -18.77
N GLY A 170 -6.26 8.80 -19.30
CA GLY A 170 -6.71 8.67 -20.69
C GLY A 170 -5.62 8.83 -21.75
N TRP A 171 -4.37 9.10 -21.34
CA TRP A 171 -3.25 9.29 -22.26
C TRP A 171 -3.11 8.13 -23.23
N ARG A 172 -3.20 6.89 -22.72
CA ARG A 172 -2.91 5.68 -23.49
C ARG A 172 -4.04 5.26 -24.43
N THR A 173 -5.18 5.95 -24.37
CA THR A 173 -6.38 5.62 -25.14
C THR A 173 -6.36 6.36 -26.46
N GLY A 174 -6.22 5.65 -27.58
CA GLY A 174 -5.98 6.26 -28.92
C GLY A 174 -6.89 7.42 -29.26
N ASP A 175 -8.19 7.26 -29.01
CA ASP A 175 -9.22 8.22 -29.40
C ASP A 175 -9.36 9.42 -28.45
N TYR A 176 -8.54 9.50 -27.41
CA TYR A 176 -8.60 10.57 -26.41
C TYR A 176 -7.61 11.67 -26.81
N THR A 177 -8.15 12.79 -27.28
CA THR A 177 -7.38 13.89 -27.87
C THR A 177 -7.60 15.23 -27.17
N THR A 178 -8.67 15.36 -26.37
CA THR A 178 -8.98 16.61 -25.66
C THR A 178 -8.27 16.64 -24.32
N GLN A 179 -7.25 17.49 -24.18
CA GLN A 179 -6.48 17.67 -22.94
C GLN A 179 -7.22 18.54 -21.94
N GLN A 180 -7.19 18.16 -20.66
CA GLN A 180 -7.67 18.94 -19.52
C GLN A 180 -6.71 18.82 -18.33
N ASN A 181 -6.84 19.75 -17.38
CA ASN A 181 -5.96 19.85 -16.22
C ASN A 181 -6.72 19.51 -14.93
N ALA A 182 -6.04 18.82 -14.04
CA ALA A 182 -6.46 18.48 -12.69
C ALA A 182 -5.28 18.63 -11.72
N PHE A 183 -5.55 18.42 -10.44
CA PHE A 183 -4.52 18.45 -9.41
C PHE A 183 -4.68 17.29 -8.43
N VAL A 184 -3.55 16.67 -8.06
CA VAL A 184 -3.44 15.75 -6.93
C VAL A 184 -3.00 16.57 -5.73
N CYS A 185 -3.81 16.63 -4.68
CA CYS A 185 -3.60 17.48 -3.52
C CYS A 185 -3.60 16.69 -2.22
N ASP A 186 -2.87 17.16 -1.22
CA ASP A 186 -2.93 16.60 0.12
C ASP A 186 -4.33 16.75 0.76
N GLU A 187 -4.51 16.19 1.97
CA GLU A 187 -5.79 16.19 2.68
C GLU A 187 -6.39 17.60 2.87
N ASN A 188 -5.53 18.61 3.06
CA ASN A 188 -5.90 19.98 3.39
C ASN A 188 -5.79 20.94 2.20
N LYS A 189 -5.43 20.44 1.01
CA LYS A 189 -5.12 21.22 -0.20
C LYS A 189 -3.98 22.23 -0.03
N LEU A 190 -3.06 22.01 0.91
CA LEU A 190 -1.93 22.92 1.12
C LEU A 190 -0.89 22.75 0.01
N GLN A 191 -0.63 21.49 -0.35
CA GLN A 191 0.22 21.14 -1.47
C GLN A 191 -0.58 20.41 -2.55
N CYS A 192 -0.33 20.78 -3.80
CA CYS A 192 -0.93 20.14 -4.98
C CYS A 192 0.13 19.98 -6.07
N ARG A 193 0.05 18.87 -6.82
CA ARG A 193 0.83 18.62 -8.03
C ARG A 193 -0.09 18.55 -9.26
N PRO A 194 0.39 19.02 -10.42
CA PRO A 194 -0.38 18.98 -11.65
C PRO A 194 -0.65 17.54 -12.07
N LEU A 195 -1.81 17.34 -12.71
CA LEU A 195 -2.19 16.10 -13.35
C LEU A 195 -2.93 16.44 -14.65
N THR A 196 -2.36 16.11 -15.79
CA THR A 196 -3.05 16.20 -17.07
C THR A 196 -3.89 14.95 -17.33
N TYR A 197 -5.09 15.10 -17.89
CA TYR A 197 -5.91 14.01 -18.38
C TYR A 197 -6.52 14.31 -19.75
N PHE A 198 -6.85 13.25 -20.49
CA PHE A 198 -7.34 13.30 -21.87
C PHE A 198 -8.74 12.69 -21.94
N LEU A 199 -9.54 13.18 -22.87
CA LEU A 199 -10.89 12.74 -23.12
C LEU A 199 -11.13 12.51 -24.61
N ALA A 200 -12.09 11.65 -24.91
CA ALA A 200 -12.66 11.58 -26.25
C ALA A 200 -13.31 12.92 -26.64
N GLN A 201 -13.34 13.21 -27.94
CA GLN A 201 -13.93 14.44 -28.46
C GLN A 201 -15.43 14.51 -28.12
N GLY A 202 -15.91 15.69 -27.72
CA GLY A 202 -17.31 15.94 -27.38
C GLY A 202 -17.73 15.56 -25.95
N VAL A 203 -16.81 15.05 -25.12
CA VAL A 203 -17.08 14.77 -23.70
C VAL A 203 -17.07 16.07 -22.88
N THR A 204 -18.18 16.38 -22.21
CA THR A 204 -18.35 17.60 -21.41
C THR A 204 -18.17 17.40 -19.91
N ASN A 205 -18.24 16.16 -19.41
CA ASN A 205 -18.15 15.83 -17.98
C ASN A 205 -16.82 15.17 -17.58
N GLY A 206 -15.72 15.66 -18.17
CA GLY A 206 -14.40 15.03 -18.10
C GLY A 206 -13.85 14.78 -16.69
N PHE A 207 -13.92 15.79 -15.83
CA PHE A 207 -13.41 15.67 -14.45
C PHE A 207 -14.15 14.59 -13.65
N ASN A 208 -15.47 14.49 -13.79
CA ASN A 208 -16.22 13.44 -13.11
C ASN A 208 -15.88 12.05 -13.64
N MET A 209 -15.56 11.91 -14.93
CA MET A 209 -15.07 10.65 -15.49
C MET A 209 -13.68 10.28 -14.96
N LEU A 210 -12.77 11.25 -14.85
CA LEU A 210 -11.46 11.07 -14.21
C LEU A 210 -11.64 10.61 -12.76
N ALA A 211 -12.42 11.35 -11.99
CA ALA A 211 -12.68 11.05 -10.58
C ALA A 211 -13.35 9.67 -10.41
N HIS A 212 -14.32 9.36 -11.28
CA HIS A 212 -14.95 8.05 -11.31
C HIS A 212 -13.95 6.96 -11.70
N CYS A 213 -13.01 7.20 -12.62
CA CYS A 213 -11.99 6.22 -12.97
C CYS A 213 -11.12 5.88 -11.75
N PHE A 214 -10.55 6.85 -11.05
CA PHE A 214 -9.78 6.57 -9.83
C PHE A 214 -10.60 5.86 -8.75
N LYS A 215 -11.92 6.13 -8.67
CA LYS A 215 -12.81 5.48 -7.69
C LYS A 215 -13.23 4.07 -8.12
N TYR A 216 -13.40 3.83 -9.40
CA TYR A 216 -13.92 2.58 -9.94
C TYR A 216 -12.78 1.61 -10.27
N HIS A 217 -11.64 2.10 -10.74
CA HIS A 217 -10.44 1.31 -10.92
C HIS A 217 -9.82 0.94 -9.56
N TYR A 218 -10.00 1.77 -8.53
CA TYR A 218 -9.89 1.31 -7.13
C TYR A 218 -10.79 0.09 -6.84
N LEU A 219 -12.05 0.10 -7.26
CA LEU A 219 -13.03 -0.98 -7.06
C LEU A 219 -12.86 -2.21 -7.97
N THR A 220 -12.09 -2.12 -9.06
CA THR A 220 -11.92 -3.23 -10.02
C THR A 220 -10.49 -3.74 -10.14
N THR A 221 -9.50 -2.92 -9.80
CA THR A 221 -8.07 -3.24 -9.92
C THR A 221 -7.40 -3.39 -8.57
N TYR A 222 -7.77 -2.59 -7.56
CA TYR A 222 -7.27 -2.73 -6.19
C TYR A 222 -8.14 -3.66 -5.35
N TYR A 223 -9.45 -3.42 -5.36
CA TYR A 223 -10.41 -4.51 -5.29
C TYR A 223 -10.46 -5.18 -6.66
N ARG A 224 -9.40 -5.87 -7.03
CA ARG A 224 -9.65 -7.05 -7.84
C ARG A 224 -10.58 -7.90 -6.98
N THR A 225 -11.88 -7.82 -7.20
CA THR A 225 -12.81 -8.87 -6.80
C THR A 225 -12.40 -10.07 -7.63
N ILE A 226 -11.28 -10.68 -7.25
CA ILE A 226 -10.96 -12.02 -7.69
C ILE A 226 -11.99 -12.81 -6.92
N ASP A 227 -13.08 -13.11 -7.62
CA ASP A 227 -14.00 -14.13 -7.17
C ASP A 227 -13.18 -15.41 -7.14
N PHE A 228 -12.63 -15.73 -5.96
CA PHE A 228 -12.04 -17.04 -5.71
C PHE A 228 -13.20 -18.00 -5.70
N LEU A 229 -13.51 -18.52 -6.89
CA LEU A 229 -14.49 -19.54 -7.09
C LEU A 229 -13.79 -20.83 -6.79
N ILE A 230 -14.06 -21.37 -5.60
CA ILE A 230 -13.68 -22.72 -5.31
C ILE A 230 -14.81 -23.60 -5.85
N HIS A 231 -14.55 -24.41 -6.88
CA HIS A 231 -15.54 -25.35 -7.43
C HIS A 231 -15.23 -26.75 -6.94
N GLY A 232 -16.09 -27.32 -6.10
CA GLY A 232 -16.07 -28.75 -5.81
C GLY A 232 -16.87 -29.55 -6.84
N GLU A 233 -16.65 -30.87 -6.90
CA GLU A 233 -17.41 -31.82 -7.74
C GLU A 233 -18.95 -31.74 -7.54
N PHE A 234 -19.43 -31.13 -6.44
CA PHE A 234 -20.83 -31.12 -6.02
C PHE A 234 -21.56 -29.78 -6.22
N ARG A 235 -21.21 -28.99 -7.24
CA ARG A 235 -21.79 -27.63 -7.49
C ARG A 235 -21.70 -26.69 -6.28
N ALA A 236 -20.79 -26.96 -5.33
CA ALA A 236 -20.49 -26.03 -4.25
C ALA A 236 -19.59 -24.93 -4.81
N VAL A 237 -20.02 -23.68 -4.63
CA VAL A 237 -19.29 -22.49 -5.04
C VAL A 237 -19.08 -21.62 -3.81
N GLY A 238 -17.84 -21.53 -3.35
CA GLY A 238 -17.41 -20.49 -2.42
C GLY A 238 -16.90 -19.30 -3.20
N ARG A 239 -17.23 -18.07 -2.78
CA ARG A 239 -16.61 -16.83 -3.25
C ARG A 239 -15.78 -16.22 -2.11
N ILE A 240 -14.56 -15.83 -2.41
CA ILE A 240 -13.71 -15.02 -1.53
C ILE A 240 -13.32 -13.80 -2.34
N ILE A 241 -13.09 -12.68 -1.68
CA ILE A 241 -12.70 -11.40 -2.30
C ILE A 241 -11.34 -11.05 -1.70
N MET A 242 -10.28 -11.00 -2.51
CA MET A 242 -8.92 -10.70 -2.06
C MET A 242 -8.20 -9.82 -3.08
N MET A 243 -7.25 -8.99 -2.62
CA MET A 243 -6.56 -8.04 -3.48
C MET A 243 -5.51 -8.74 -4.36
N HIS A 244 -5.05 -8.07 -5.42
CA HIS A 244 -4.05 -8.64 -6.33
C HIS A 244 -2.71 -8.93 -5.64
N GLU A 245 -2.31 -8.08 -4.69
CA GLU A 245 -1.09 -8.24 -3.90
C GLU A 245 -1.17 -9.41 -2.91
N ASP A 246 -2.37 -9.81 -2.49
CA ASP A 246 -2.60 -10.94 -1.57
C ASP A 246 -2.48 -12.31 -2.26
N LEU A 247 -2.28 -12.34 -3.59
CA LEU A 247 -2.34 -13.59 -4.38
C LEU A 247 -1.21 -14.56 -4.11
N ASN A 248 0.00 -14.06 -3.91
CA ASN A 248 1.15 -14.92 -3.61
C ASN A 248 1.00 -15.55 -2.22
N ASP A 249 0.44 -14.81 -1.27
CA ASP A 249 0.18 -15.30 0.08
C ASP A 249 -1.04 -16.24 0.13
N ALA A 250 -2.02 -16.03 -0.76
CA ALA A 250 -3.15 -16.92 -0.95
C ALA A 250 -2.70 -18.34 -1.38
N ALA A 251 -1.71 -18.46 -2.26
CA ALA A 251 -1.18 -19.76 -2.66
C ALA A 251 -0.61 -20.55 -1.45
N LYS A 252 0.17 -19.88 -0.58
CA LYS A 252 0.67 -20.47 0.67
C LYS A 252 -0.47 -20.86 1.62
N CYS A 253 -1.52 -20.06 1.71
CA CYS A 253 -2.71 -20.41 2.48
C CYS A 253 -3.44 -21.64 1.94
N CYS A 254 -3.47 -21.84 0.63
CA CYS A 254 -3.94 -23.10 0.05
C CYS A 254 -3.08 -24.27 0.54
N GLU A 255 -1.75 -24.17 0.48
CA GLU A 255 -0.84 -25.23 0.95
C GLU A 255 -1.04 -25.57 2.44
N HIS A 256 -1.12 -24.55 3.29
CA HIS A 256 -1.40 -24.71 4.72
C HIS A 256 -2.73 -25.40 4.99
N CYS A 257 -3.77 -25.15 4.19
CA CYS A 257 -5.08 -25.76 4.41
C CYS A 257 -5.22 -27.16 3.78
N VAL A 258 -4.44 -27.49 2.74
CA VAL A 258 -4.61 -28.68 1.88
C VAL A 258 -3.74 -29.89 2.27
N THR A 259 -2.82 -29.76 3.24
CA THR A 259 -1.86 -30.82 3.61
C THR A 259 -2.55 -32.18 3.78
N LYS A 260 -1.96 -33.31 3.33
CA LYS A 260 -2.49 -34.67 3.57
C LYS A 260 -2.02 -35.19 4.94
N ASP A 261 -2.84 -36.00 5.60
CA ASP A 261 -2.54 -36.63 6.90
C ASP A 261 -3.02 -38.08 6.80
N GLU A 262 -2.34 -38.99 7.48
CA GLU A 262 -2.46 -40.45 7.32
C GLU A 262 -3.88 -40.96 7.57
N ILE A 263 -4.65 -40.23 8.40
CA ILE A 263 -6.01 -40.59 8.80
C ILE A 263 -7.07 -40.14 7.78
N LEU A 264 -6.71 -39.27 6.81
CA LEU A 264 -7.66 -38.76 5.82
C LEU A 264 -7.69 -39.60 4.55
N ASN A 265 -8.78 -40.33 4.37
CA ASN A 265 -8.98 -41.34 3.33
C ASN A 265 -10.03 -40.97 2.28
N LYS A 266 -10.75 -39.85 2.42
CA LYS A 266 -11.60 -39.30 1.34
C LYS A 266 -10.93 -38.10 0.70
N GLU A 267 -10.54 -38.28 -0.55
CA GLU A 267 -10.01 -37.26 -1.44
C GLU A 267 -11.15 -36.69 -2.28
N ALA A 268 -11.13 -35.40 -2.52
CA ALA A 268 -11.95 -34.74 -3.52
C ALA A 268 -11.15 -33.63 -4.20
N THR A 269 -11.60 -33.22 -5.38
CA THR A 269 -10.93 -32.18 -6.15
C THR A 269 -11.73 -30.88 -6.08
N ALA A 270 -11.02 -29.78 -5.90
CA ALA A 270 -11.55 -28.44 -6.07
C ALA A 270 -10.75 -27.69 -7.13
N SER A 271 -11.40 -26.82 -7.90
CA SER A 271 -10.69 -25.83 -8.70
C SER A 271 -10.70 -24.47 -7.99
N PHE A 272 -9.57 -23.78 -8.05
CA PHE A 272 -9.34 -22.42 -7.59
C PHE A 272 -9.25 -21.54 -8.83
N CYS A 273 -10.06 -20.51 -8.99
CA CYS A 273 -10.02 -19.65 -10.19
C CYS A 273 -9.76 -18.18 -9.84
N LEU A 274 -8.89 -17.52 -10.59
CA LEU A 274 -8.52 -16.11 -10.37
C LEU A 274 -9.47 -15.07 -11.03
N ALA A 275 -10.53 -15.52 -11.70
CA ALA A 275 -11.72 -14.81 -12.19
C ALA A 275 -12.53 -15.77 -13.08
N ARG A 276 -13.75 -15.41 -13.53
CA ARG A 276 -14.39 -16.05 -14.70
C ARG A 276 -14.15 -15.21 -15.96
N PRO A 277 -13.81 -15.81 -17.12
CA PRO A 277 -13.31 -17.16 -17.36
C PRO A 277 -11.76 -17.14 -17.26
N GLY A 278 -11.23 -17.36 -16.06
CA GLY A 278 -9.79 -17.25 -15.79
C GLY A 278 -9.09 -18.60 -15.65
N ASN A 279 -7.76 -18.56 -15.58
CA ASN A 279 -6.91 -19.69 -15.24
C ASN A 279 -7.32 -20.27 -13.88
N CYS A 280 -7.67 -21.55 -13.85
CA CYS A 280 -7.99 -22.25 -12.62
C CYS A 280 -6.86 -23.24 -12.25
N ILE A 281 -6.50 -23.26 -10.97
CA ILE A 281 -5.58 -24.24 -10.38
C ILE A 281 -6.43 -25.33 -9.74
N LEU A 282 -6.21 -26.58 -10.13
CA LEU A 282 -6.82 -27.72 -9.45
C LEU A 282 -6.03 -28.04 -8.18
N PHE A 283 -6.73 -28.23 -7.07
CA PHE A 283 -6.12 -28.71 -5.84
C PHE A 283 -6.97 -29.84 -5.25
N LYS A 284 -6.29 -30.77 -4.59
CA LYS A 284 -6.94 -31.85 -3.86
C LYS A 284 -7.31 -31.34 -2.48
N TYR A 285 -8.38 -31.84 -1.90
CA TYR A 285 -8.70 -31.57 -0.52
C TYR A 285 -9.17 -32.84 0.16
N TYR A 286 -8.90 -32.91 1.46
CA TYR A 286 -9.05 -34.13 2.24
C TYR A 286 -9.97 -33.88 3.44
N GLY A 287 -10.71 -34.92 3.85
CA GLY A 287 -11.48 -34.88 5.09
C GLY A 287 -12.38 -36.10 5.26
N LYS A 288 -12.81 -36.42 6.49
CA LYS A 288 -13.63 -37.61 6.77
C LYS A 288 -15.13 -37.43 6.47
N TRP A 289 -15.59 -36.18 6.36
CA TRP A 289 -17.01 -35.83 6.18
C TRP A 289 -17.46 -35.94 4.72
N THR A 290 -18.68 -35.48 4.43
CA THR A 290 -19.16 -35.35 3.05
C THR A 290 -18.28 -34.34 2.29
N PRO A 291 -18.11 -34.49 0.96
CA PRO A 291 -17.32 -33.57 0.16
C PRO A 291 -17.69 -32.10 0.36
N LYS A 292 -19.00 -31.79 0.42
CA LYS A 292 -19.49 -30.43 0.72
C LYS A 292 -19.02 -29.91 2.08
N LYS A 293 -19.14 -30.69 3.15
CA LYS A 293 -18.72 -30.26 4.50
C LYS A 293 -17.20 -30.07 4.57
N ASN A 294 -16.43 -30.98 3.96
CA ASN A 294 -14.97 -30.84 3.88
C ASN A 294 -14.59 -29.57 3.12
N PHE A 295 -15.26 -29.31 1.99
CA PHE A 295 -15.05 -28.10 1.20
C PHE A 295 -15.33 -26.82 2.00
N ASP A 296 -16.45 -26.76 2.72
CA ASP A 296 -16.82 -25.58 3.54
C ASP A 296 -15.77 -25.29 4.61
N LEU A 297 -15.23 -26.34 5.25
CA LEU A 297 -14.17 -26.20 6.24
C LEU A 297 -12.83 -25.76 5.60
N HIS A 298 -12.51 -26.23 4.39
CA HIS A 298 -11.32 -25.78 3.65
C HIS A 298 -11.41 -24.30 3.28
N VAL A 299 -12.57 -23.85 2.80
CA VAL A 299 -12.85 -22.44 2.54
C VAL A 299 -12.69 -21.60 3.79
N GLN A 300 -13.12 -22.10 4.96
CA GLN A 300 -12.99 -21.39 6.22
C GLN A 300 -11.53 -21.29 6.69
N CYS A 301 -10.77 -22.39 6.63
CA CYS A 301 -9.32 -22.39 6.92
C CYS A 301 -8.61 -21.34 6.06
N PHE A 302 -8.90 -21.33 4.76
CA PHE A 302 -8.31 -20.40 3.81
C PHE A 302 -8.68 -18.94 4.12
N ARG A 303 -9.94 -18.66 4.49
CA ARG A 303 -10.38 -17.32 4.91
C ARG A 303 -9.68 -16.84 6.19
N ALA A 304 -9.48 -17.74 7.16
CA ALA A 304 -8.75 -17.42 8.39
C ALA A 304 -7.28 -17.13 8.08
N CYS A 305 -6.62 -17.97 7.28
CA CYS A 305 -5.22 -17.77 6.88
C CYS A 305 -4.98 -16.44 6.16
N ASN A 306 -5.83 -16.09 5.18
CA ASN A 306 -5.70 -14.82 4.48
C ASN A 306 -5.96 -13.61 5.38
N PHE A 307 -6.85 -13.73 6.35
CA PHE A 307 -7.04 -12.70 7.36
C PHE A 307 -5.77 -12.49 8.20
N VAL A 308 -5.05 -13.55 8.54
CA VAL A 308 -3.77 -13.44 9.25
C VAL A 308 -2.72 -12.70 8.42
N ASN A 309 -2.59 -13.00 7.12
CA ASN A 309 -1.70 -12.24 6.23
C ASN A 309 -2.03 -10.75 6.22
N LYS A 310 -3.33 -10.42 6.15
CA LYS A 310 -3.78 -9.04 6.22
C LYS A 310 -3.43 -8.39 7.56
N VAL A 311 -3.62 -9.07 8.69
CA VAL A 311 -3.23 -8.53 10.01
C VAL A 311 -1.72 -8.32 10.09
N GLU A 312 -0.93 -9.24 9.53
CA GLU A 312 0.54 -9.17 9.50
C GLU A 312 1.05 -7.88 8.84
N GLN A 313 0.40 -7.44 7.74
CA GLN A 313 0.72 -6.22 6.99
C GLN A 313 0.37 -4.91 7.74
N THR A 314 -0.48 -4.95 8.78
CA THR A 314 -0.88 -3.74 9.53
C THR A 314 0.15 -3.29 10.57
N GLY A 315 1.29 -3.96 10.68
CA GLY A 315 2.28 -3.72 11.74
C GLY A 315 1.91 -4.35 13.09
N SER A 316 0.71 -4.94 13.22
CA SER A 316 0.30 -5.67 14.43
C SER A 316 1.31 -6.74 14.81
N THR A 317 1.63 -6.85 16.11
CA THR A 317 2.49 -7.91 16.66
C THR A 317 1.70 -9.04 17.30
N ILE A 318 0.37 -8.86 17.44
CA ILE A 318 -0.53 -9.78 18.13
C ILE A 318 -1.71 -10.17 17.23
N LEU A 319 -2.02 -11.46 17.27
CA LEU A 319 -3.25 -12.05 16.74
C LEU A 319 -4.01 -12.73 17.89
N LYS A 320 -5.34 -12.72 17.85
CA LYS A 320 -6.17 -13.30 18.91
C LYS A 320 -6.99 -14.46 18.39
N ILE A 321 -7.04 -15.57 19.11
CA ILE A 321 -8.10 -16.59 18.97
C ILE A 321 -9.08 -16.38 20.10
N CYS A 322 -10.36 -16.24 19.79
CA CYS A 322 -11.41 -16.02 20.75
C CYS A 322 -12.49 -17.10 20.68
N ASP A 323 -13.20 -17.29 21.79
CA ASP A 323 -14.39 -18.13 21.87
C ASP A 323 -15.55 -17.56 21.02
N ALA A 324 -16.67 -18.28 21.00
CA ALA A 324 -17.83 -17.92 20.19
C ALA A 324 -18.40 -16.52 20.53
N ASP A 325 -18.31 -16.11 21.80
CA ASP A 325 -18.81 -14.82 22.28
C ASP A 325 -17.76 -13.71 22.21
N LYS A 326 -16.54 -14.04 21.76
CA LYS A 326 -15.36 -13.17 21.63
C LYS A 326 -14.87 -12.57 22.95
N GLN A 327 -15.31 -13.11 24.08
CA GLN A 327 -14.97 -12.63 25.40
C GLN A 327 -13.62 -13.20 25.83
N ASN A 328 -13.49 -14.53 25.79
CA ASN A 328 -12.26 -15.22 26.16
C ASN A 328 -11.36 -15.35 24.94
N CYS A 329 -10.17 -14.76 25.01
CA CYS A 329 -9.21 -14.82 23.91
C CYS A 329 -7.81 -15.20 24.39
N THR A 330 -7.10 -15.92 23.53
CA THR A 330 -5.67 -16.22 23.67
C THR A 330 -4.88 -15.37 22.68
N HIS A 331 -3.74 -14.86 23.14
CA HIS A 331 -2.84 -14.05 22.33
C HIS A 331 -1.79 -14.94 21.64
N HIS A 332 -1.54 -14.65 20.37
CA HIS A 332 -0.49 -15.26 19.56
C HIS A 332 0.41 -14.14 19.04
N TYR A 333 1.70 -14.27 19.29
CA TYR A 333 2.70 -13.26 18.93
C TYR A 333 3.37 -13.64 17.61
N LYS A 334 3.89 -12.63 16.90
CA LYS A 334 4.77 -12.86 15.75
C LYS A 334 6.06 -13.55 16.19
N GLU A 335 6.48 -14.55 15.42
CA GLU A 335 7.77 -15.23 15.57
C GLU A 335 8.59 -14.96 14.30
N GLY A 336 9.81 -14.46 14.44
CA GLY A 336 10.63 -14.05 13.29
C GLY A 336 9.97 -12.97 12.41
N GLY A 337 9.10 -12.14 12.99
CA GLY A 337 8.37 -11.08 12.28
C GLY A 337 7.10 -11.54 11.55
N THR A 338 6.71 -12.82 11.63
CA THR A 338 5.56 -13.38 10.92
C THR A 338 4.63 -14.19 11.83
N PHE A 339 3.43 -14.49 11.35
CA PHE A 339 2.48 -15.44 11.92
C PHE A 339 2.49 -16.78 11.15
N GLU A 340 3.58 -17.15 10.47
CA GLU A 340 3.66 -18.41 9.72
C GLU A 340 3.38 -19.65 10.58
N ASN A 341 3.88 -19.67 11.82
CA ASN A 341 3.59 -20.74 12.75
C ASN A 341 2.08 -20.87 13.00
N PHE A 342 1.40 -19.76 13.30
CA PHE A 342 -0.06 -19.73 13.46
C PHE A 342 -0.79 -20.25 12.21
N LYS A 343 -0.39 -19.79 11.02
CA LYS A 343 -1.00 -20.22 9.74
C LYS A 343 -0.87 -21.73 9.54
N SER A 344 0.27 -22.30 9.89
CA SER A 344 0.52 -23.76 9.82
C SER A 344 -0.29 -24.61 10.81
N LEU A 345 -0.83 -23.98 11.87
CA LEU A 345 -1.65 -24.64 12.90
C LEU A 345 -3.15 -24.61 12.59
N LEU A 346 -3.61 -23.75 11.67
CA LEU A 346 -5.02 -23.60 11.32
C LEU A 346 -5.68 -24.92 10.91
N ASN A 347 -4.95 -25.78 10.20
CA ASN A 347 -5.45 -27.09 9.76
C ASN A 347 -5.13 -28.24 10.73
N LYS A 348 -4.25 -28.03 11.72
CA LYS A 348 -3.83 -29.06 12.71
C LYS A 348 -4.66 -28.99 13.98
N CYS A 349 -4.88 -27.78 14.49
CA CYS A 349 -5.48 -27.58 15.82
C CYS A 349 -7.01 -27.58 15.84
N ASN A 350 -7.65 -27.37 14.69
CA ASN A 350 -9.10 -27.32 14.60
C ASN A 350 -9.77 -28.73 14.66
N GLY A 351 -9.02 -29.82 14.77
CA GLY A 351 -9.56 -31.16 15.07
C GLY A 351 -10.43 -31.81 13.98
N TRP A 352 -10.70 -31.12 12.86
CA TRP A 352 -11.53 -31.60 11.76
C TRP A 352 -11.01 -32.87 11.07
N ARG A 353 -9.70 -33.15 11.22
CA ARG A 353 -9.01 -34.30 10.63
C ARG A 353 -8.88 -35.47 11.59
N THR A 354 -9.10 -35.26 12.88
CA THR A 354 -8.96 -36.27 13.92
C THR A 354 -10.18 -37.19 13.88
N GLY A 355 -10.00 -38.48 13.67
CA GLY A 355 -11.07 -39.46 13.44
C GLY A 355 -12.19 -39.43 14.49
N ASP A 356 -11.83 -39.29 15.76
CA ASP A 356 -12.77 -39.38 16.89
C ASP A 356 -13.49 -38.06 17.21
N TYR A 357 -13.12 -36.97 16.53
CA TYR A 357 -13.62 -35.63 16.85
C TYR A 357 -14.89 -35.34 16.04
N THR A 358 -16.05 -35.38 16.68
CA THR A 358 -17.36 -35.29 16.02
C THR A 358 -18.16 -34.05 16.43
N THR A 359 -17.89 -33.47 17.59
CA THR A 359 -18.63 -32.32 18.13
C THR A 359 -18.07 -31.03 17.56
N GLN A 360 -18.87 -30.28 16.81
CA GLN A 360 -18.47 -29.03 16.17
C GLN A 360 -18.70 -27.83 17.12
N GLN A 361 -17.73 -26.93 17.21
CA GLN A 361 -17.82 -25.66 17.92
C GLN A 361 -17.21 -24.52 17.10
N ASN A 362 -17.50 -23.27 17.52
CA ASN A 362 -17.10 -22.05 16.82
C ASN A 362 -16.13 -21.23 17.67
N ALA A 363 -15.16 -20.64 16.99
CA ALA A 363 -14.19 -19.69 17.50
C ALA A 363 -14.02 -18.55 16.48
N PHE A 364 -13.25 -17.53 16.84
CA PHE A 364 -12.90 -16.43 15.96
C PHE A 364 -11.40 -16.16 15.97
N VAL A 365 -10.83 -15.90 14.80
CA VAL A 365 -9.50 -15.30 14.68
C VAL A 365 -9.69 -13.79 14.51
N CYS A 366 -9.09 -13.00 15.39
CA CYS A 366 -9.27 -11.56 15.47
C CYS A 366 -7.93 -10.82 15.42
N ASP A 367 -7.97 -9.56 14.98
CA ASP A 367 -6.85 -8.64 15.14
C ASP A 367 -6.63 -8.27 16.61
N GLU A 368 -5.56 -7.53 16.89
CA GLU A 368 -5.18 -7.14 18.26
C GLU A 368 -6.32 -6.40 18.98
N ASN A 369 -7.05 -5.52 18.28
CA ASN A 369 -8.11 -4.70 18.85
C ASN A 369 -9.51 -5.33 18.77
N LYS A 370 -9.62 -6.56 18.25
CA LYS A 370 -10.89 -7.25 17.96
C LYS A 370 -11.85 -6.46 17.05
N LEU A 371 -11.34 -5.52 16.26
CA LEU A 371 -12.13 -4.72 15.31
C LEU A 371 -12.54 -5.56 14.10
N GLN A 372 -11.65 -6.46 13.67
CA GLN A 372 -11.92 -7.42 12.60
C GLN A 372 -11.72 -8.84 13.11
N CYS A 373 -12.70 -9.70 12.82
CA CYS A 373 -12.63 -11.12 13.17
C CYS A 373 -13.14 -11.98 12.01
N ARG A 374 -12.55 -13.18 11.86
CA ARG A 374 -13.02 -14.22 10.94
C ARG A 374 -13.45 -15.48 11.70
N PRO A 375 -14.54 -16.14 11.28
CA PRO A 375 -15.01 -17.35 11.93
C PRO A 375 -14.03 -18.50 11.70
N LEU A 376 -13.86 -19.32 12.73
CA LEU A 376 -13.10 -20.56 12.71
C LEU A 376 -13.95 -21.66 13.35
N THR A 377 -14.05 -22.82 12.71
CA THR A 377 -14.73 -23.99 13.25
C THR A 377 -13.68 -24.96 13.77
N TYR A 378 -13.92 -25.53 14.94
CA TYR A 378 -13.11 -26.61 15.49
C TYR A 378 -13.98 -27.78 15.96
N PHE A 379 -13.35 -28.95 16.07
CA PHE A 379 -14.00 -30.20 16.44
C PHE A 379 -13.40 -30.76 17.71
N LEU A 380 -14.21 -31.51 18.45
CA LEU A 380 -13.83 -32.14 19.71
C LEU A 380 -14.28 -33.59 19.75
N ALA A 381 -13.55 -34.41 20.50
CA ALA A 381 -14.00 -35.74 20.87
C ALA A 381 -15.31 -35.66 21.69
N GLN A 382 -16.10 -36.72 21.64
CA GLN A 382 -17.34 -36.82 22.41
C GLN A 382 -17.05 -36.76 23.92
N GLY A 383 -17.87 -36.02 24.67
CA GLY A 383 -17.73 -35.88 26.13
C GLY A 383 -16.74 -34.80 26.61
N VAL A 384 -16.07 -34.09 25.69
CA VAL A 384 -15.18 -32.98 26.05
C VAL A 384 -16.00 -31.72 26.39
N THR A 385 -15.80 -31.18 27.59
CA THR A 385 -16.54 -29.99 28.09
C THR A 385 -15.77 -28.68 27.98
N ASN A 386 -14.43 -28.72 27.87
CA ASN A 386 -13.58 -27.52 27.81
C ASN A 386 -12.87 -27.36 26.45
N GLY A 387 -13.67 -27.38 25.39
CA GLY A 387 -13.17 -27.43 24.01
C GLY A 387 -12.33 -26.23 23.59
N PHE A 388 -12.73 -25.03 23.99
CA PHE A 388 -12.00 -23.81 23.62
C PHE A 388 -10.60 -23.77 24.24
N ASN A 389 -10.45 -24.18 25.51
CA ASN A 389 -9.12 -24.24 26.14
C ASN A 389 -8.21 -25.24 25.46
N MET A 390 -8.74 -26.37 24.96
CA MET A 390 -7.95 -27.33 24.18
C MET A 390 -7.49 -26.73 22.84
N LEU A 391 -8.38 -26.03 22.14
CA LEU A 391 -8.03 -25.31 20.91
C LEU A 391 -6.93 -24.28 21.18
N ALA A 392 -7.15 -23.40 22.16
CA ALA A 392 -6.20 -22.37 22.57
C ALA A 392 -4.85 -22.97 22.97
N HIS A 393 -4.86 -24.06 23.73
CA HIS A 393 -3.66 -24.78 24.13
C HIS A 393 -2.93 -25.35 22.92
N CYS A 394 -3.65 -25.92 21.94
CA CYS A 394 -3.04 -26.41 20.71
C CYS A 394 -2.32 -25.29 19.97
N PHE A 395 -2.98 -24.16 19.69
CA PHE A 395 -2.36 -23.04 18.99
C PHE A 395 -1.20 -22.40 19.77
N LYS A 396 -1.15 -22.56 21.09
CA LYS A 396 -0.10 -22.01 21.95
C LYS A 396 1.10 -22.95 22.11
N TYR A 397 0.88 -24.27 22.17
CA TYR A 397 1.87 -25.24 22.62
C TYR A 397 2.18 -26.36 21.62
N HIS A 398 1.62 -26.35 20.40
CA HIS A 398 2.04 -27.31 19.36
C HIS A 398 3.55 -27.22 19.01
N TYR A 399 4.25 -26.20 19.52
CA TYR A 399 5.71 -26.08 19.56
C TYR A 399 6.42 -27.24 20.30
N LEU A 400 5.77 -27.88 21.27
CA LEU A 400 6.42 -28.86 22.17
C LEU A 400 6.35 -30.31 21.69
N THR A 401 5.43 -30.67 20.79
CA THR A 401 5.31 -32.07 20.34
C THR A 401 6.36 -32.48 19.31
N THR A 402 7.05 -31.53 18.68
CA THR A 402 8.14 -31.84 17.72
C THR A 402 9.48 -32.02 18.43
N TYR A 403 9.65 -31.53 19.66
CA TYR A 403 10.92 -31.59 20.40
C TYR A 403 11.05 -32.80 21.34
N TYR A 404 9.94 -33.46 21.70
CA TYR A 404 9.94 -34.63 22.60
C TYR A 404 9.79 -35.99 21.90
N ARG A 405 9.94 -36.06 20.56
CA ARG A 405 9.97 -37.34 19.83
C ARG A 405 11.36 -38.00 19.75
N THR A 406 12.37 -37.47 20.45
CA THR A 406 13.73 -38.01 20.49
C THR A 406 14.22 -38.42 21.89
N ILE A 407 13.34 -38.52 22.88
CA ILE A 407 13.67 -39.19 24.14
C ILE A 407 12.50 -40.08 24.53
N ASP A 408 12.50 -41.29 23.97
CA ASP A 408 12.30 -42.55 24.69
C ASP A 408 12.90 -43.69 23.86
#